data_AF-A0A957LND1-F1
#
_entry.id   AF-A0A957LND1-F1
#
_cell.length_a   1.000
_cell.length_b   1.000
_cell.length_c   1.000
_cell.angle_alpha   90.00
_cell.angle_beta   90.00
_cell.angle_gamma   90.00
#
_symmetry.space_group_name_H-M   'P 1'
#
loop_
_entity.id
_entity.type
_entity.pdbx_description
1 polymer ?
#
loop_
_entity_poly.entity_id
_entity_poly.type
_entity_poly.pdbx_seq_one_letter_code
_entity_poly.pdbx_strand_id
1 'polypeptide(L)'
;MNLKLKRLVRTTSSEEYALFDLDQVTAENVPMTIGKLDLHYTGEGVYGTILLWDEASRRLTAAQRRGFIRALLAELAQPMGVPNEYVVEFFAPTLEHYEVFHNVGDEDGTPDDDAPDQ
;
A
#
# COMPACT_ATOMS: atom_id res chain seq x y z
N MET A 1 12.42 1.50 1.42
CA MET A 1 11.42 2.00 2.37
C MET A 1 11.18 0.93 3.40
N ASN A 2 11.47 1.24 4.64
CA ASN A 2 11.33 0.35 5.78
C ASN A 2 9.95 0.56 6.43
N LEU A 3 8.95 -0.15 5.91
CA LEU A 3 7.56 0.02 6.31
C LEU A 3 7.28 -0.73 7.62
N LYS A 4 6.57 -0.08 8.55
CA LYS A 4 6.04 -0.72 9.75
C LYS A 4 4.56 -0.42 9.93
N LEU A 5 3.79 -1.47 10.22
CA LEU A 5 2.37 -1.38 10.53
C LEU A 5 2.18 -1.46 12.04
N LYS A 6 1.38 -0.56 12.60
CA LYS A 6 0.91 -0.64 13.99
C LYS A 6 -0.61 -0.74 14.00
N ARG A 7 -1.12 -1.87 14.48
CA ARG A 7 -2.55 -2.09 14.67
C ARG A 7 -3.09 -1.09 15.69
N LEU A 8 -4.14 -0.36 15.31
CA LEU A 8 -4.88 0.57 16.16
C LEU A 8 -6.16 -0.08 16.69
N VAL A 9 -6.90 -0.75 15.79
CA VAL A 9 -8.20 -1.38 16.10
C VAL A 9 -8.23 -2.78 15.50
N ARG A 10 -8.90 -3.71 16.20
CA ARG A 10 -9.28 -5.02 15.67
C ARG A 10 -10.64 -5.43 16.18
N THR A 11 -11.49 -5.83 15.26
CA THR A 11 -12.80 -6.42 15.52
C THR A 11 -12.86 -7.79 14.83
N THR A 12 -14.01 -8.44 14.90
CA THR A 12 -14.26 -9.70 14.18
C THR A 12 -14.30 -9.53 12.67
N SER A 13 -14.57 -8.32 12.16
CA SER A 13 -14.79 -8.06 10.74
C SER A 13 -13.96 -6.92 10.17
N SER A 14 -13.13 -6.24 10.97
CA SER A 14 -12.35 -5.09 10.50
C SER A 14 -11.11 -4.84 11.34
N GLU A 15 -10.07 -4.31 10.71
CA GLU A 15 -8.81 -3.91 11.34
C GLU A 15 -8.38 -2.53 10.83
N GLU A 16 -7.76 -1.74 11.69
CA GLU A 16 -7.19 -0.44 11.35
C GLU A 16 -5.71 -0.40 11.75
N TYR A 17 -4.87 0.14 10.88
CA TYR A 17 -3.43 0.25 11.06
C TYR A 17 -2.93 1.67 10.79
N ALA A 18 -2.04 2.16 11.65
CA ALA A 18 -1.16 3.27 11.31
C ALA A 18 0.06 2.75 10.54
N LEU A 19 0.43 3.46 9.48
CA LEU A 19 1.57 3.15 8.62
C LEU A 19 2.74 4.08 8.97
N PHE A 20 3.93 3.51 9.16
CA PHE A 20 5.15 4.24 9.47
C PHE A 20 6.23 3.92 8.45
N ASP A 21 6.91 4.95 7.96
CA ASP A 21 8.19 4.78 7.27
C ASP A 21 9.31 4.97 8.29
N LEU A 22 10.02 3.90 8.63
CA LEU A 22 11.11 3.95 9.60
C LEU A 22 12.37 4.64 9.04
N ASP A 23 12.45 4.82 7.72
CA ASP A 23 13.55 5.57 7.10
C ASP A 23 13.33 7.09 7.21
N GLN A 24 12.10 7.54 7.53
CA GLN A 24 11.74 8.95 7.71
C GLN A 24 11.37 9.26 9.17
N VAL A 25 12.14 10.15 9.79
CA VAL A 25 11.95 10.55 11.19
C VAL A 25 11.61 12.04 11.32
N THR A 26 10.85 12.40 12.35
CA THR A 26 10.58 13.78 12.73
C THR A 26 11.83 14.45 13.34
N ALA A 27 11.74 15.75 13.63
CA ALA A 27 12.81 16.47 14.33
C ALA A 27 13.14 15.86 15.71
N GLU A 28 12.19 15.19 16.36
CA GLU A 28 12.41 14.45 17.62
C GLU A 28 12.91 13.01 17.42
N ASN A 29 13.32 12.64 16.21
CA ASN A 29 13.80 11.29 15.86
C ASN A 29 12.74 10.18 16.05
N VAL A 30 11.45 10.54 15.90
CA VAL A 30 10.33 9.59 15.94
C VAL A 30 9.95 9.21 14.51
N PRO A 31 9.69 7.91 14.20
CA PRO A 31 9.22 7.53 12.87
C PRO A 31 7.95 8.28 12.47
N MET A 32 7.94 8.82 11.26
CA MET A 32 6.81 9.59 10.75
C MET A 32 5.65 8.65 10.40
N THR A 33 4.43 8.98 10.85
CA THR A 33 3.22 8.33 10.33
C THR A 33 2.97 8.83 8.92
N ILE A 34 2.95 7.91 7.95
CA ILE A 34 2.79 8.23 6.53
C ILE A 34 1.36 7.99 6.03
N GLY A 35 0.53 7.33 6.84
CA GLY A 35 -0.81 6.96 6.42
C GLY A 35 -1.55 6.04 7.38
N LYS A 36 -2.68 5.56 6.89
CA LYS A 36 -3.56 4.59 7.56
C LYS A 36 -4.03 3.54 6.56
N LEU A 37 -4.23 2.33 7.06
CA LEU A 37 -4.86 1.23 6.34
C LEU A 37 -6.09 0.77 7.13
N ASP A 38 -7.24 0.81 6.48
CA ASP A 38 -8.47 0.19 6.93
C ASP A 38 -8.67 -1.12 6.17
N LEU A 39 -8.99 -2.21 6.88
CA LEU A 39 -9.31 -3.52 6.31
C LEU A 39 -10.68 -3.98 6.80
N HIS A 40 -11.45 -4.59 5.91
CA HIS A 40 -12.77 -5.15 6.16
C HIS A 40 -12.82 -6.58 5.61
N TYR A 41 -13.10 -7.53 6.50
CA TYR A 41 -13.22 -8.95 6.17
C TYR A 41 -14.70 -9.29 5.95
N THR A 42 -15.03 -9.79 4.77
CA THR A 42 -16.38 -10.19 4.39
C THR A 42 -16.40 -11.65 3.92
N GLY A 43 -17.58 -12.19 3.65
CA GLY A 43 -17.70 -13.53 3.04
C GLY A 43 -17.26 -13.58 1.57
N GLU A 44 -17.17 -12.43 0.90
CA GLU A 44 -16.81 -12.32 -0.52
C GLU A 44 -15.32 -12.04 -0.73
N GLY A 45 -14.65 -11.45 0.27
CA GLY A 45 -13.24 -11.09 0.20
C GLY A 45 -12.82 -10.10 1.29
N VAL A 46 -11.56 -9.65 1.17
CA VAL A 46 -10.99 -8.60 2.01
C VAL A 46 -10.98 -7.30 1.22
N TYR A 47 -11.65 -6.28 1.76
CA TYR A 47 -11.66 -4.94 1.20
C TYR A 47 -10.83 -4.02 2.08
N GLY A 48 -10.18 -3.02 1.50
CA GLY A 48 -9.42 -2.08 2.29
C GLY A 48 -9.30 -0.72 1.66
N THR A 49 -8.86 0.24 2.46
CA THR A 49 -8.55 1.59 1.99
C THR A 49 -7.21 2.00 2.56
N ILE A 50 -6.31 2.41 1.67
CA ILE A 50 -5.02 2.99 2.04
C ILE A 50 -5.13 4.49 1.90
N LEU A 51 -4.93 5.21 3.00
CA LEU A 51 -4.88 6.67 3.01
C LEU A 51 -3.44 7.07 3.30
N LEU A 52 -2.82 7.85 2.42
CA LEU A 52 -1.47 8.39 2.60
C LEU A 52 -1.53 9.89 2.86
N TRP A 53 -0.70 10.38 3.77
CA TRP A 53 -0.69 11.80 4.14
C TRP A 53 -0.03 12.59 3.02
N ASP A 54 -0.51 13.81 2.76
CA ASP A 54 -0.10 14.62 1.61
C ASP A 54 1.43 14.83 1.54
N GLU A 55 2.05 15.11 2.69
CA GLU A 55 3.50 15.29 2.80
C GLU A 55 4.28 14.02 2.48
N ALA A 56 3.73 12.84 2.75
CA ALA A 56 4.33 11.55 2.41
C ALA A 56 4.05 11.18 0.94
N SER A 57 2.82 11.37 0.47
CA SER A 57 2.41 10.99 -0.90
C SER A 57 3.10 11.83 -1.97
N ARG A 58 3.29 13.15 -1.74
CA ARG A 58 3.98 14.04 -2.69
C ARG A 58 5.46 13.72 -2.87
N ARG A 59 6.08 13.04 -1.91
CA ARG A 59 7.49 12.65 -1.96
C ARG A 59 7.73 11.36 -2.74
N LEU A 60 6.67 10.59 -3.03
CA LEU A 60 6.78 9.33 -3.75
C LEU A 60 6.69 9.55 -5.26
N THR A 61 7.78 9.26 -5.97
CA THR A 61 7.73 9.04 -7.42
C THR A 61 6.85 7.82 -7.74
N ALA A 62 6.41 7.68 -9.00
CA ALA A 62 5.60 6.53 -9.42
C ALA A 62 6.29 5.17 -9.12
N ALA A 63 7.61 5.06 -9.35
CA ALA A 63 8.36 3.85 -9.03
C ALA A 63 8.41 3.57 -7.51
N GLN A 64 8.59 4.61 -6.68
CA GLN A 64 8.56 4.46 -5.22
C GLN A 64 7.17 4.10 -4.71
N ARG A 65 6.10 4.63 -5.33
CA ARG A 65 4.72 4.26 -5.02
C ARG A 65 4.44 2.78 -5.33
N ARG A 66 4.88 2.27 -6.48
CA ARG A 66 4.84 0.83 -6.77
C ARG A 66 5.57 0.00 -5.72
N GLY A 67 6.78 0.41 -5.37
CA GLY A 67 7.57 -0.23 -4.31
C GLY A 67 6.84 -0.23 -2.96
N PHE A 68 6.19 0.89 -2.60
CA PHE A 68 5.37 1.02 -1.40
C PHE A 68 4.20 0.02 -1.40
N ILE A 69 3.41 -0.03 -2.47
CA ILE A 69 2.24 -0.92 -2.55
C ILE A 69 2.67 -2.38 -2.45
N ARG A 70 3.74 -2.78 -3.16
CA ARG A 70 4.28 -4.15 -3.09
C ARG A 70 4.77 -4.51 -1.68
N ALA A 71 5.51 -3.61 -1.02
CA ALA A 71 5.99 -3.83 0.35
C ALA A 71 4.83 -3.94 1.35
N LEU A 72 3.81 -3.08 1.21
CA LEU A 72 2.61 -3.14 2.04
C LEU A 72 1.89 -4.48 1.86
N LEU A 73 1.67 -4.92 0.62
CA LEU A 73 0.95 -6.16 0.33
C LEU A 73 1.71 -7.40 0.81
N ALA A 74 3.04 -7.41 0.76
CA ALA A 74 3.85 -8.45 1.37
C ALA A 74 3.62 -8.55 2.90
N GLU A 75 3.51 -7.40 3.57
CA GLU A 75 3.15 -7.31 4.99
C GLU A 75 1.66 -7.64 5.25
N LEU A 76 0.75 -7.54 4.27
CA LEU A 76 -0.64 -7.97 4.45
C LEU A 76 -0.81 -9.48 4.28
N ALA A 77 -0.16 -10.04 3.25
CA ALA A 77 -0.37 -11.42 2.84
C ALA A 77 0.19 -12.43 3.84
N GLN A 78 1.45 -12.26 4.28
CA GLN A 78 2.11 -13.27 5.11
C GLN A 78 1.71 -13.27 6.59
N PRO A 79 1.76 -12.13 7.33
CA PRO A 79 1.49 -12.15 8.76
C PRO A 79 0.01 -12.00 9.12
N MET A 80 -0.85 -11.55 8.19
CA MET A 80 -2.27 -11.27 8.48
C MET A 80 -3.27 -12.18 7.77
N GLY A 81 -2.79 -13.07 6.88
CA GLY A 81 -3.63 -14.05 6.19
C GLY A 81 -4.58 -13.42 5.17
N VAL A 82 -4.28 -12.21 4.68
CA VAL A 82 -4.98 -11.62 3.54
C VAL A 82 -4.59 -12.44 2.29
N PRO A 83 -5.52 -12.76 1.38
CA PRO A 83 -5.20 -13.43 0.12
C PRO A 83 -4.06 -12.71 -0.61
N ASN A 84 -3.18 -13.49 -1.24
CA ASN A 84 -2.04 -12.95 -1.98
C ASN A 84 -2.47 -12.33 -3.32
N GLU A 85 -3.68 -12.61 -3.79
CA GLU A 85 -4.31 -11.95 -4.93
C GLU A 85 -4.90 -10.61 -4.52
N TYR A 86 -4.55 -9.55 -5.25
CA TYR A 86 -5.00 -8.21 -4.96
C TYR A 86 -5.27 -7.40 -6.23
N VAL A 87 -6.16 -6.42 -6.07
CA VAL A 87 -6.33 -5.28 -6.95
C VAL A 87 -6.37 -4.04 -6.06
N VAL A 88 -5.52 -3.07 -6.34
CA VAL A 88 -5.40 -1.82 -5.59
C VAL A 88 -5.51 -0.66 -6.56
N GLU A 89 -6.56 0.13 -6.39
CA GLU A 89 -6.73 1.38 -7.11
C GLU A 89 -6.12 2.53 -6.31
N PHE A 90 -5.23 3.29 -6.92
CA PHE A 90 -4.60 4.46 -6.35
C PHE A 90 -5.12 5.72 -7.02
N PHE A 91 -5.49 6.71 -6.21
CA PHE A 91 -5.89 8.03 -6.66
C PHE A 91 -5.09 9.10 -5.90
N ALA A 92 -4.55 10.08 -6.63
CA ALA A 92 -4.00 11.27 -6.00
C ALA A 92 -5.11 12.15 -5.40
N PRO A 93 -4.83 12.98 -4.38
CA PRO A 93 -5.82 13.87 -3.77
C PRO A 93 -6.53 14.82 -4.76
N THR A 94 -5.84 15.22 -5.84
CA THR A 94 -6.39 16.08 -6.90
C THR A 94 -7.14 15.29 -7.99
N LEU A 95 -7.14 13.96 -7.92
CA LEU A 95 -7.64 13.03 -8.93
C LEU A 95 -6.94 13.13 -10.30
N GLU A 96 -5.83 13.87 -10.38
CA GLU A 96 -5.04 14.00 -11.62
C GLU A 96 -4.24 12.74 -11.97
N HIS A 97 -4.05 11.86 -10.98
CA HIS A 97 -3.32 10.60 -11.15
C HIS A 97 -4.16 9.45 -10.65
N TYR A 98 -4.39 8.49 -11.55
CA TYR A 98 -5.02 7.21 -11.30
C TYR A 98 -4.06 6.11 -11.74
N GLU A 99 -3.90 5.08 -10.90
CA GLU A 99 -3.03 3.94 -11.17
C GLU A 99 -3.65 2.69 -10.54
N VAL A 100 -3.65 1.57 -11.27
CA VAL A 100 -4.15 0.29 -10.76
C VAL A 100 -2.99 -0.69 -10.61
N PHE A 101 -2.88 -1.32 -9.44
CA PHE A 101 -1.93 -2.38 -9.15
C PHE A 101 -2.69 -3.69 -8.94
N HIS A 102 -2.39 -4.71 -9.72
CA HIS A 102 -2.93 -6.05 -9.49
C HIS A 102 -1.86 -7.11 -9.73
N ASN A 103 -2.13 -8.31 -9.23
CA ASN A 103 -1.40 -9.53 -9.59
C ASN A 103 -2.35 -10.66 -9.98
N VAL A 104 -3.63 -10.34 -10.20
CA VAL A 104 -4.65 -11.27 -10.70
C VAL A 104 -4.49 -11.37 -12.22
N GLY A 105 -4.34 -12.59 -12.73
CA GLY A 105 -4.17 -12.86 -14.16
C GLY A 105 -2.72 -12.89 -14.67
N ASP A 106 -1.73 -12.66 -13.80
CA ASP A 106 -0.30 -12.78 -14.13
C ASP A 106 0.18 -14.25 -14.10
N GLU A 107 -0.58 -15.18 -14.70
CA GLU A 107 -0.19 -16.59 -14.81
C GLU A 107 0.82 -16.86 -15.93
N ASP A 108 1.20 -15.86 -16.73
CA ASP A 108 2.28 -15.96 -17.72
C ASP A 108 3.23 -14.78 -17.57
N GLY A 109 4.50 -15.07 -17.25
CA GLY A 109 5.56 -14.08 -17.08
C GLY A 109 5.87 -13.32 -18.37
N THR A 110 5.08 -12.29 -18.68
CA THR A 110 5.45 -11.26 -19.64
C THR A 110 6.24 -10.16 -18.93
N PRO A 111 7.49 -9.90 -19.32
CA PRO A 111 8.24 -8.76 -18.82
C PRO A 111 7.52 -7.46 -19.21
N ASP A 112 7.47 -6.51 -18.27
CA ASP A 112 7.02 -5.13 -18.52
C ASP A 112 7.68 -4.60 -19.80
N ASP A 113 6.88 -4.38 -20.84
CA ASP A 113 7.29 -3.75 -22.10
C ASP A 113 7.39 -2.23 -21.88
N ASP A 114 8.34 -1.85 -21.02
CA ASP A 114 8.82 -0.47 -20.82
C ASP A 114 10.22 -0.36 -21.47
N ALA A 115 10.30 -0.68 -22.76
CA ALA A 115 11.43 -0.27 -23.58
C ALA A 115 11.12 1.12 -24.17
N PRO A 116 11.95 2.15 -23.95
CA PRO A 116 11.77 3.42 -24.65
C PRO A 116 12.09 3.22 -26.14
N ASP A 117 11.17 3.68 -26.99
CA ASP A 117 11.43 3.83 -28.43
C ASP A 117 12.73 4.63 -28.64
N GLN A 118 13.61 4.07 -29.48
CA GLN A 118 14.88 4.69 -29.88
C GLN A 118 14.69 5.88 -30.81
#